data_AF-A0A552FJP1-F1
#
_entry.id   AF-A0A552FJP1-F1
#
_cell.length_a   1.000
_cell.length_b   1.000
_cell.length_c   1.000
_cell.angle_alpha   90.00
_cell.angle_beta   90.00
_cell.angle_gamma   90.00
#
_symmetry.space_group_name_H-M   'P 1'
#
loop_
_entity.id
_entity.type
_entity.pdbx_description
1 polymer ?
#
loop_
_entity_poly.entity_id
_entity_poly.type
_entity_poly.pdbx_seq_one_letter_code
_entity_poly.pdbx_strand_id
1 'polypeptide(L)'
;MSNETVTYSLEAVLTRIEGKIDSLEKRVNERFDKVEDRLTKVEIGLTDIKGDIKVLDEKIEGIDNRLRSVEGTQKNQVWTLIILLGSAIFTAAWKVFFSSNI
;
A
#
# COMPACT_ATOMS: atom_id res chain seq x y z
N MET A 1 -30.49 45.87 50.07
CA MET A 1 -29.32 45.44 49.28
C MET A 1 -28.95 46.62 48.39
N SER A 2 -27.82 47.27 48.64
CA SER A 2 -27.32 48.37 47.80
C SER A 2 -26.92 47.82 46.43
N ASN A 3 -27.46 48.40 45.36
CA ASN A 3 -27.11 48.01 44.00
C ASN A 3 -25.82 48.74 43.63
N GLU A 4 -24.68 48.15 43.95
CA GLU A 4 -23.37 48.71 43.58
C GLU A 4 -23.16 48.56 42.07
N THR A 5 -23.13 49.68 41.37
CA THR A 5 -22.80 49.71 39.94
C THR A 5 -21.29 49.80 39.82
N VAL A 6 -20.64 48.72 39.37
CA VAL A 6 -19.20 48.74 39.06
C VAL A 6 -19.01 49.36 37.69
N THR A 7 -18.49 50.60 37.66
CA THR A 7 -18.20 51.33 36.42
C THR A 7 -16.78 51.03 35.95
N TYR A 8 -16.63 50.46 34.76
CA TYR A 8 -15.34 50.31 34.09
C TYR A 8 -15.11 51.46 33.11
N SER A 9 -13.86 51.90 32.94
CA SER A 9 -13.53 52.80 31.83
C SER A 9 -13.52 52.02 30.51
N LEU A 10 -14.01 52.65 29.44
CA LEU A 10 -13.96 52.07 28.10
C LEU A 10 -12.52 51.77 27.66
N GLU A 11 -11.56 52.62 28.05
CA GLU A 11 -10.13 52.40 27.79
C GLU A 11 -9.62 51.09 28.40
N ALA A 12 -9.95 50.80 29.68
CA ALA A 12 -9.53 49.56 30.32
C ALA A 12 -10.11 48.32 29.63
N VAL A 13 -11.36 48.42 29.13
CA VAL A 13 -11.99 47.35 28.36
C VAL A 13 -11.29 47.17 27.00
N LEU A 14 -11.01 48.26 26.29
CA LEU A 14 -10.31 48.25 25.00
C LEU A 14 -8.91 47.64 25.12
N THR A 15 -8.09 48.10 26.06
CA THR A 15 -6.75 47.54 26.29
C THR A 15 -6.80 46.03 26.61
N ARG A 16 -7.79 45.60 27.39
CA ARG A 16 -7.99 44.17 27.68
C ARG A 16 -8.39 43.38 26.42
N ILE A 17 -9.20 43.96 25.55
CA ILE A 17 -9.60 43.33 24.28
C ILE A 17 -8.41 43.21 23.34
N GLU A 18 -7.62 44.28 23.17
CA GLU A 18 -6.38 44.29 22.37
C GLU A 18 -5.43 43.17 22.82
N GLY A 19 -5.13 43.08 24.12
CA GLY A 19 -4.27 42.01 24.63
C GLY A 19 -4.83 40.59 24.42
N LYS A 20 -6.16 40.43 24.42
CA LYS A 20 -6.79 39.14 24.08
C LYS A 20 -6.69 38.83 22.59
N ILE A 21 -6.80 39.83 21.72
CA ILE A 21 -6.63 39.71 20.27
C ILE A 21 -5.18 39.33 19.95
N ASP A 22 -4.19 40.03 20.50
CA ASP A 22 -2.76 39.70 20.30
C ASP A 22 -2.45 38.27 20.74
N SER A 23 -2.99 37.88 21.90
CA SER A 23 -2.83 36.52 22.43
C SER A 23 -3.52 35.47 21.55
N LEU A 24 -4.66 35.81 20.93
CA LEU A 24 -5.35 34.92 20.00
C LEU A 24 -4.56 34.78 18.70
N GLU A 25 -4.10 35.90 18.12
CA GLU A 25 -3.31 35.94 16.90
C GLU A 25 -2.05 35.07 17.04
N LYS A 26 -1.29 35.25 18.13
CA LYS A 26 -0.11 34.44 18.42
C LYS A 26 -0.43 32.94 18.47
N ARG A 27 -1.49 32.55 19.20
CA ARG A 27 -1.90 31.13 19.31
C ARG A 27 -2.38 30.56 17.99
N VAL A 28 -3.03 31.37 17.16
CA VAL A 28 -3.51 30.94 15.84
C VAL A 28 -2.32 30.73 14.91
N ASN A 29 -1.37 31.66 14.85
CA ASN A 29 -0.16 31.53 14.04
C ASN A 29 0.65 30.29 14.45
N GLU A 30 0.91 30.09 15.75
CA GLU A 30 1.60 28.88 16.24
C GLU A 30 0.88 27.57 15.88
N ARG A 31 -0.46 27.58 15.82
CA ARG A 31 -1.24 26.41 15.39
C ARG A 31 -1.17 26.20 13.89
N PHE A 32 -1.19 27.28 13.10
CA PHE A 32 -1.03 27.21 11.65
C PHE A 32 0.36 26.65 11.27
N ASP A 33 1.42 27.14 11.89
CA ASP A 33 2.79 26.63 11.65
C ASP A 33 2.89 25.12 11.93
N LYS A 34 2.27 24.66 13.03
CA LYS A 34 2.21 23.22 13.37
C LYS A 34 1.35 22.41 12.40
N VAL A 35 0.30 22.99 11.85
CA VAL A 35 -0.52 22.34 10.83
C VAL A 35 0.25 22.22 9.52
N GLU A 36 0.96 23.26 9.12
CA GLU A 36 1.81 23.27 7.93
C GLU A 36 2.91 22.20 8.02
N ASP A 37 3.66 22.13 9.12
CA ASP A 37 4.66 21.09 9.35
C ASP A 37 4.07 19.66 9.28
N ARG A 38 2.88 19.46 9.86
CA ARG A 38 2.19 18.16 9.78
C ARG A 38 1.73 17.83 8.36
N LEU A 39 1.26 18.82 7.60
CA LEU A 39 0.85 18.62 6.21
C LEU A 39 2.07 18.28 5.34
N THR A 40 3.20 18.98 5.49
CA THR A 40 4.43 18.64 4.78
C THR A 40 4.90 17.21 5.07
N LYS A 41 4.85 16.78 6.34
CA LYS A 41 5.19 15.39 6.71
C LYS A 41 4.24 14.36 6.07
N VAL A 42 2.94 14.68 5.99
CA VAL A 42 1.95 13.83 5.32
C VAL A 42 2.24 13.74 3.82
N GLU A 43 2.55 14.86 3.15
CA GLU A 43 2.88 14.90 1.72
C GLU A 43 4.13 14.06 1.38
N ILE A 44 5.17 14.15 2.22
CA ILE A 44 6.37 13.31 2.10
C ILE A 44 5.99 11.84 2.27
N GLY A 45 5.28 11.49 3.34
CA GLY A 45 4.86 10.10 3.59
C GLY A 45 3.99 9.52 2.46
N LEU A 46 3.11 10.32 1.86
CA LEU A 46 2.32 9.92 0.69
C LEU A 46 3.19 9.66 -0.54
N THR A 47 4.24 10.45 -0.73
CA THR A 47 5.18 10.29 -1.84
C THR A 47 5.98 8.99 -1.68
N ASP A 48 6.45 8.69 -0.49
CA ASP A 48 7.17 7.44 -0.18
C ASP A 48 6.26 6.21 -0.39
N ILE A 49 5.04 6.25 0.15
CA ILE A 49 4.04 5.18 -0.03
C ILE A 49 3.75 4.95 -1.52
N LYS A 50 3.64 6.02 -2.32
CA LYS A 50 3.44 5.90 -3.77
C LYS A 50 4.62 5.22 -4.45
N GLY A 51 5.85 5.49 -4.00
CA GLY A 51 7.06 4.81 -4.45
C GLY A 51 7.03 3.31 -4.13
N ASP A 52 6.72 2.96 -2.88
CA ASP A 52 6.63 1.58 -2.42
C ASP A 52 5.56 0.78 -3.18
N ILE A 53 4.40 1.38 -3.43
CA ILE A 53 3.32 0.78 -4.23
C ILE A 53 3.81 0.44 -5.64
N LYS A 54 4.56 1.35 -6.28
CA LYS A 54 5.11 1.10 -7.63
C LYS A 54 6.09 -0.06 -7.63
N VAL A 55 6.98 -0.13 -6.63
CA VAL A 55 7.93 -1.25 -6.48
C VAL A 55 7.20 -2.58 -6.23
N LEU A 56 6.11 -2.56 -5.46
CA LEU A 56 5.28 -3.74 -5.24
C LEU A 56 4.59 -4.20 -6.52
N ASP A 57 4.08 -3.27 -7.33
CA ASP A 57 3.46 -3.56 -8.63
C ASP A 57 4.43 -4.30 -9.56
N GLU A 58 5.66 -3.77 -9.72
CA GLU A 58 6.73 -4.40 -10.50
C GLU A 58 7.09 -5.81 -9.97
N LYS A 59 7.13 -5.99 -8.64
CA LYS A 59 7.37 -7.31 -8.03
C LYS A 59 6.24 -8.29 -8.29
N ILE A 60 4.98 -7.84 -8.24
CA ILE A 60 3.81 -8.67 -8.51
C ILE A 60 3.80 -9.11 -9.97
N GLU A 61 4.05 -8.20 -10.92
CA GLU A 61 4.21 -8.55 -12.34
C GLU A 61 5.35 -9.56 -12.55
N GLY A 62 6.47 -9.39 -11.85
CA GLY A 62 7.58 -10.35 -11.87
C GLY A 62 7.18 -11.74 -11.35
N ILE A 63 6.35 -11.81 -10.30
CA ILE A 63 5.83 -13.06 -9.77
C ILE A 63 4.87 -13.72 -10.77
N ASP A 64 3.94 -12.96 -11.37
CA ASP A 64 2.99 -13.48 -12.35
C ASP A 64 3.72 -14.13 -13.55
N ASN A 65 4.73 -13.44 -14.08
CA ASN A 65 5.54 -13.95 -15.19
C ASN A 65 6.29 -15.25 -14.83
N ARG A 66 6.87 -15.31 -13.63
CA ARG A 66 7.56 -16.52 -13.14
C ARG A 66 6.57 -17.67 -12.94
N LEU A 67 5.38 -17.39 -12.42
CA LEU A 67 4.33 -18.39 -12.22
C LEU A 67 3.88 -18.97 -13.58
N ARG A 68 3.59 -18.12 -14.57
CA ARG A 68 3.25 -18.55 -15.93
C ARG A 68 4.35 -19.40 -16.56
N SER A 69 5.61 -19.04 -16.36
CA SER A 69 6.76 -19.83 -16.85
C SER A 69 6.83 -21.21 -16.19
N VAL A 70 6.61 -21.27 -14.88
CA VAL A 70 6.56 -22.51 -14.11
C VAL A 70 5.39 -23.39 -14.55
N GLU A 71 4.19 -22.84 -14.71
CA GLU A 71 3.01 -23.56 -15.19
C GLU A 71 3.22 -24.13 -16.60
N GLY A 72 3.79 -23.34 -17.52
CA GLY A 72 4.10 -23.78 -18.87
C GLY A 72 5.14 -24.91 -18.90
N THR A 73 6.21 -24.78 -18.12
CA THR A 73 7.26 -25.80 -18.03
C THR A 73 6.72 -27.10 -17.45
N GLN A 74 5.94 -27.03 -16.37
CA GLN A 74 5.31 -28.20 -15.76
C GLN A 74 4.34 -28.89 -16.73
N LYS A 75 3.50 -28.14 -17.44
CA LYS A 75 2.60 -28.71 -18.46
C LYS A 75 3.37 -29.50 -19.52
N ASN A 76 4.47 -28.95 -20.02
CA ASN A 76 5.31 -29.61 -21.03
C ASN A 76 6.01 -30.86 -20.48
N GLN A 77 6.52 -30.80 -19.25
CA GLN A 77 7.14 -31.94 -18.58
C GLN A 77 6.13 -33.07 -18.37
N VAL A 78 4.92 -32.75 -17.90
CA VAL A 78 3.84 -33.74 -17.72
C VAL A 78 3.49 -34.40 -19.05
N TRP A 79 3.33 -33.64 -20.14
CA TRP A 79 3.08 -34.19 -21.47
C TRP A 79 4.21 -35.12 -21.94
N THR A 80 5.46 -34.74 -21.71
CA THR A 80 6.63 -35.55 -22.07
C THR A 80 6.63 -36.90 -21.33
N LEU A 81 6.31 -36.89 -20.03
CA LEU A 81 6.20 -38.11 -19.23
C LEU A 81 5.05 -39.01 -19.71
N ILE A 82 3.90 -38.45 -20.08
CA ILE A 82 2.77 -39.22 -20.63
C ILE A 82 3.18 -39.96 -21.91
N ILE A 83 3.84 -39.26 -22.84
CA ILE A 83 4.31 -39.86 -24.10
C ILE A 83 5.33 -40.98 -23.82
N LEU A 84 6.29 -40.71 -22.93
CA LEU A 84 7.32 -41.68 -22.58
C LEU A 84 6.71 -42.96 -21.99
N LEU A 85 5.82 -42.82 -21.01
CA LEU A 85 5.14 -43.96 -20.39
C LEU A 85 4.25 -44.71 -21.38
N GLY A 86 3.48 -43.99 -22.21
CA GLY A 86 2.64 -44.60 -23.24
C GLY A 86 3.44 -45.43 -24.25
N SER A 87 4.60 -44.93 -24.68
CA SER A 87 5.49 -45.65 -25.61
C SER A 87 6.09 -46.92 -24.99
N ALA A 88 6.45 -46.88 -23.70
CA ALA A 88 6.96 -48.04 -22.97
C ALA A 88 5.89 -49.14 -22.82
N ILE A 89 4.64 -48.74 -22.50
CA ILE A 89 3.52 -49.67 -22.40
C ILE A 89 3.21 -50.30 -23.77
N PHE A 90 3.17 -49.49 -24.83
CA PHE A 90 2.93 -49.98 -26.19
C PHE A 90 3.99 -51.00 -26.64
N THR A 91 5.28 -50.68 -26.42
CA THR A 91 6.39 -51.59 -26.79
C THR A 91 6.36 -52.90 -26.00
N ALA A 92 6.03 -52.86 -24.71
CA ALA A 92 5.84 -54.05 -23.89
C ALA A 92 4.66 -54.92 -24.40
N ALA A 93 3.51 -54.30 -24.67
CA ALA A 93 2.33 -55.00 -25.19
C ALA A 93 2.59 -55.63 -26.57
N TRP A 94 3.25 -54.89 -27.47
CA TRP A 94 3.66 -55.39 -28.78
C TRP A 94 4.57 -56.61 -28.65
N LYS A 95 5.58 -56.54 -27.77
CA LYS A 95 6.50 -57.67 -27.53
C LYS A 95 5.74 -58.92 -27.08
N VAL A 96 4.82 -58.80 -26.12
CA VAL A 96 4.04 -59.94 -25.59
C VAL A 96 3.13 -60.55 -26.66
N PHE A 97 2.43 -59.73 -27.45
CA PHE A 97 1.51 -60.20 -28.48
C PHE A 97 2.24 -60.96 -29.60
N PHE A 98 3.36 -60.41 -30.11
CA PHE A 98 4.10 -61.03 -31.20
C PHE A 98 5.06 -62.15 -30.74
N SER A 99 5.52 -62.16 -29.49
CA SER A 99 6.31 -63.28 -28.96
C SER A 99 5.49 -64.53 -28.66
N SER A 100 4.17 -64.39 -28.50
CA SER A 100 3.27 -65.52 -28.22
C SER A 100 2.72 -66.18 -29.49
N ASN A 101 3.02 -65.62 -30.66
CA ASN A 101 2.51 -66.05 -31.97
C ASN A 101 3.64 -66.58 -32.89
N ILE A 102 4.80 -66.90 -32.31
CA ILE A 102 5.95 -67.61 -32.91
C ILE A 102 6.20 -68.87 -32.10
#